data_AF-A0A1G2I2Z8-F1
#
_entry.id   AF-A0A1G2I2Z8-F1
#
_cell.length_a   1.000
_cell.length_b   1.000
_cell.length_c   1.000
_cell.angle_alpha   90.00
_cell.angle_beta   90.00
_cell.angle_gamma   90.00
#
_symmetry.space_group_name_H-M   'P 1'
#
loop_
_entity.id
_entity.type
_entity.pdbx_description
1 polymer ?
#
loop_
_entity_poly.entity_id
_entity_poly.type
_entity_poly.pdbx_seq_one_letter_code
_entity_poly.pdbx_strand_id
1 'polypeptide(L)'
;MNTAFVLSGIDFVLIILYTIMDNLKEQFGQIYDQYIEKIYRFVYLKVNSQEVAEDITSKVFLNGWQSYSKNPSVQNMNAFLYRIARNSVIDYYRESDRTKLVSLESVAEFADAGTSVHDRAALSSDLEEVKFAIGKLKKDHQDVIILHYLEDMSIQEISEVLDKSLVSVRVTLHRGLKALKEQMIQEV
;
A
#
# COMPACT_ATOMS: atom_id res chain seq x y z
N MET A 1 33.47 -2.93 -48.87
CA MET A 1 33.94 -2.07 -47.77
C MET A 1 33.08 -2.42 -46.56
N ASN A 2 33.52 -3.39 -45.75
CA ASN A 2 32.73 -4.01 -44.69
C ASN A 2 33.27 -3.49 -43.35
N THR A 3 32.68 -2.42 -42.83
CA THR A 3 32.94 -1.96 -41.45
C THR A 3 32.14 -2.86 -40.51
N ALA A 4 32.66 -4.06 -40.28
CA ALA A 4 32.21 -4.88 -39.17
C ALA A 4 32.52 -4.11 -37.88
N PHE A 5 31.47 -3.61 -37.24
CA PHE A 5 31.53 -2.94 -35.95
C PHE A 5 31.98 -4.01 -34.93
N VAL A 6 33.29 -4.10 -34.68
CA VAL A 6 33.85 -4.96 -33.64
C VAL A 6 33.47 -4.29 -32.32
N LEU A 7 32.28 -4.62 -31.81
CA LEU A 7 31.83 -4.22 -30.48
C LEU A 7 32.92 -4.62 -29.49
N SER A 8 33.46 -3.65 -28.76
CA SER A 8 34.43 -3.94 -27.70
C SER A 8 33.71 -4.75 -26.61
N GLY A 9 34.46 -5.49 -25.78
CA GLY A 9 33.86 -6.21 -24.64
C GLY A 9 33.05 -5.31 -23.70
N ILE A 10 33.36 -4.00 -23.66
CA ILE A 10 32.61 -2.99 -22.89
C ILE A 10 31.25 -2.70 -23.54
N ASP A 11 31.19 -2.55 -24.86
CA ASP A 11 29.93 -2.29 -25.58
C ASP A 11 28.94 -3.46 -25.43
N PHE A 12 29.46 -4.69 -25.43
CA PHE A 12 28.64 -5.88 -25.19
C PHE A 12 28.07 -5.92 -23.76
N VAL A 13 28.88 -5.57 -22.74
CA VAL A 13 28.42 -5.47 -21.35
C VAL A 13 27.36 -4.37 -21.20
N LEU A 14 27.57 -3.20 -21.84
CA LEU A 14 26.60 -2.11 -21.81
C LEU A 14 25.27 -2.49 -22.47
N ILE A 15 25.31 -3.19 -23.61
CA ILE A 15 24.10 -3.70 -24.29
C ILE A 15 23.35 -4.69 -23.39
N ILE A 16 24.05 -5.62 -22.74
CA ILE A 16 23.45 -6.57 -21.81
C ILE A 16 22.80 -5.85 -20.62
N LEU A 17 23.52 -4.92 -19.98
CA LEU A 17 23.00 -4.15 -18.85
C LEU A 17 21.76 -3.34 -19.24
N TYR A 18 21.79 -2.69 -20.41
CA TYR A 18 20.64 -1.95 -20.94
C TYR A 18 19.44 -2.86 -21.18
N THR A 19 19.65 -4.01 -21.82
CA THR A 19 18.59 -4.99 -22.10
C THR A 19 17.97 -5.54 -20.81
N ILE A 20 18.79 -5.87 -19.81
CA ILE A 20 18.31 -6.33 -18.49
C ILE A 20 17.49 -5.25 -17.80
N MET A 21 17.96 -4.00 -17.80
CA MET A 21 17.25 -2.89 -17.17
C MET A 21 15.90 -2.62 -17.83
N ASP A 22 15.83 -2.65 -19.16
CA ASP A 22 14.57 -2.43 -19.88
C ASP A 22 13.58 -3.58 -19.65
N ASN A 23 14.07 -4.83 -19.60
CA ASN A 23 13.22 -5.97 -19.26
C ASN A 23 12.68 -5.89 -17.82
N LEU A 24 13.50 -5.46 -16.85
CA LEU A 24 13.04 -5.26 -15.47
C LEU A 24 11.97 -4.16 -15.37
N LYS A 25 12.12 -3.06 -16.12
CA LYS A 25 11.13 -1.98 -16.17
C LYS A 25 9.80 -2.49 -16.73
N GLU A 26 9.83 -3.25 -17.81
CA GLU A 26 8.62 -3.81 -18.42
C GLU A 26 7.89 -4.76 -17.46
N GLN A 27 8.63 -5.66 -16.80
CA GLN A 27 8.07 -6.54 -15.77
C GLN A 27 7.45 -5.76 -14.60
N PHE A 28 8.15 -4.73 -14.12
CA PHE A 28 7.62 -3.91 -13.03
C PHE A 28 6.44 -3.04 -13.48
N GLY A 29 6.38 -2.63 -14.75
CA GLY A 29 5.21 -1.97 -15.34
C GLY A 29 3.97 -2.86 -15.26
N GLN A 30 4.09 -4.15 -15.58
CA GLN A 30 2.99 -5.10 -15.44
C GLN A 30 2.56 -5.27 -13.97
N ILE A 31 3.52 -5.30 -13.05
CA ILE A 31 3.24 -5.29 -11.60
C ILE A 31 2.53 -4.00 -11.20
N TYR A 32 2.94 -2.84 -11.71
CA TYR A 32 2.27 -1.57 -11.43
C TYR A 32 0.80 -1.63 -11.88
N ASP A 33 0.54 -2.00 -13.13
CA ASP A 33 -0.80 -2.06 -13.70
C ASP A 33 -1.72 -3.01 -12.93
N GLN A 34 -1.17 -4.14 -12.45
CA GLN A 34 -1.94 -5.12 -11.69
C GLN A 34 -2.27 -4.67 -10.25
N TYR A 35 -1.43 -3.82 -9.64
CA TYR A 35 -1.49 -3.54 -8.20
C TYR A 35 -1.88 -2.10 -7.86
N ILE A 36 -1.82 -1.16 -8.80
CA ILE A 36 -2.01 0.27 -8.53
C ILE A 36 -3.34 0.57 -7.85
N GLU A 37 -4.45 0.06 -8.37
CA GLU A 37 -5.78 0.28 -7.80
C GLU A 37 -5.94 -0.33 -6.41
N LYS A 38 -5.35 -1.51 -6.20
CA LYS A 38 -5.41 -2.25 -4.93
C LYS A 38 -4.63 -1.54 -3.83
N ILE A 39 -3.40 -1.14 -4.13
CA ILE A 39 -2.55 -0.39 -3.20
C ILE A 39 -3.18 0.98 -2.91
N TYR A 40 -3.69 1.67 -3.93
CA TYR A 40 -4.40 2.93 -3.74
C TYR A 40 -5.59 2.76 -2.80
N ARG A 41 -6.46 1.77 -3.03
CA ARG A 41 -7.62 1.50 -2.17
C ARG A 41 -7.20 1.20 -0.73
N PHE A 42 -6.19 0.34 -0.55
CA PHE A 42 -5.66 0.02 0.78
C PHE A 42 -5.18 1.26 1.52
N VAL A 43 -4.45 2.15 0.84
CA VAL A 43 -3.95 3.40 1.43
C VAL A 43 -5.11 4.36 1.71
N TYR A 44 -6.02 4.53 0.75
CA TYR A 44 -7.16 5.46 0.82
C TYR A 44 -8.06 5.18 2.03
N LEU A 45 -8.32 3.90 2.32
CA LEU A 45 -9.11 3.48 3.48
C LEU A 45 -8.45 3.80 4.83
N LYS A 46 -7.17 4.22 4.81
CA LYS A 46 -6.36 4.43 6.01
C LYS A 46 -5.89 5.87 6.16
N VAL A 47 -6.17 6.76 5.21
CA VAL A 47 -5.73 8.17 5.24
C VAL A 47 -6.88 9.15 5.01
N ASN A 48 -6.67 10.39 5.42
CA ASN A 48 -7.75 11.38 5.54
C ASN A 48 -8.06 12.15 4.24
N SER A 49 -7.21 12.07 3.22
CA SER A 49 -7.48 12.74 1.93
C SER A 49 -7.01 11.89 0.76
N GLN A 50 -7.65 12.13 -0.40
CA GLN A 50 -7.26 11.54 -1.67
C GLN A 50 -5.82 11.89 -2.04
N GLU A 51 -5.43 13.17 -1.89
CA GLU A 51 -4.07 13.64 -2.21
C GLU A 51 -3.00 12.87 -1.44
N VAL A 52 -3.21 12.62 -0.14
CA VAL A 52 -2.29 11.83 0.69
C VAL A 52 -2.26 10.38 0.21
N ALA A 53 -3.41 9.83 -0.19
CA ALA A 53 -3.47 8.47 -0.72
C ALA A 53 -2.68 8.33 -2.03
N GLU A 54 -2.80 9.30 -2.93
CA GLU A 54 -2.07 9.35 -4.21
C GLU A 54 -0.56 9.49 -4.00
N ASP A 55 -0.14 10.36 -3.09
CA ASP A 55 1.28 10.56 -2.75
C ASP A 55 1.91 9.29 -2.15
N ILE A 56 1.27 8.71 -1.13
CA ILE A 56 1.74 7.48 -0.50
C ILE A 56 1.77 6.34 -1.52
N THR A 57 0.74 6.21 -2.37
CA THR A 57 0.71 5.17 -3.41
C THR A 57 1.88 5.34 -4.38
N SER A 58 2.16 6.55 -4.83
CA SER A 58 3.30 6.86 -5.68
C SER A 58 4.62 6.49 -5.00
N LYS A 59 4.76 6.81 -3.71
CA LYS A 59 5.93 6.45 -2.89
C LYS A 59 6.08 4.93 -2.75
N VAL A 60 4.99 4.18 -2.65
CA VAL A 60 5.01 2.71 -2.59
C VAL A 60 5.62 2.11 -3.85
N PHE A 61 5.16 2.53 -5.03
CA PHE A 61 5.69 2.00 -6.28
C PHE A 61 7.11 2.49 -6.57
N LEU A 62 7.46 3.71 -6.18
CA LEU A 62 8.84 4.20 -6.26
C LEU A 62 9.78 3.35 -5.41
N ASN A 63 9.44 3.13 -4.14
CA ASN A 63 10.24 2.30 -3.22
C ASN A 63 10.25 0.83 -3.67
N GLY A 64 9.11 0.34 -4.17
CA GLY A 64 8.97 -0.99 -4.75
C GLY A 64 9.92 -1.19 -5.92
N TRP A 65 9.96 -0.26 -6.87
CA TRP A 65 10.87 -0.29 -8.02
C TRP A 65 12.33 -0.26 -7.58
N GLN A 66 12.69 0.64 -6.65
CA GLN A 66 14.06 0.76 -6.15
C GLN A 66 14.57 -0.51 -5.46
N SER A 67 13.68 -1.26 -4.80
CA SER A 67 14.02 -2.53 -4.17
C SER A 67 13.99 -3.69 -5.18
N TYR A 68 12.98 -3.77 -6.03
CA TYR A 68 12.84 -4.80 -7.07
C TYR A 68 13.97 -4.77 -8.09
N SER A 69 14.36 -3.59 -8.58
CA SER A 69 15.47 -3.43 -9.53
C SER A 69 16.83 -3.87 -8.98
N LYS A 70 17.01 -3.85 -7.64
CA LYS A 70 18.22 -4.34 -6.98
C LYS A 70 18.19 -5.85 -6.75
N ASN A 71 17.02 -6.40 -6.45
CA ASN A 71 16.81 -7.83 -6.26
C ASN A 71 15.43 -8.24 -6.79
N PRO A 72 15.34 -8.71 -8.05
CA PRO A 72 14.06 -9.08 -8.66
C PRO A 72 13.50 -10.41 -8.12
N SER A 73 14.17 -11.05 -7.17
CA SER A 73 13.78 -12.35 -6.60
C SER A 73 12.67 -12.25 -5.53
N VAL A 74 11.61 -11.48 -5.81
CA VAL A 74 10.47 -11.32 -4.90
C VAL A 74 9.54 -12.52 -5.05
N GLN A 75 9.51 -13.41 -4.05
CA GLN A 75 8.67 -14.61 -4.09
C GLN A 75 7.18 -14.31 -3.97
N ASN A 76 6.82 -13.32 -3.14
CA ASN A 76 5.43 -12.91 -2.93
C ASN A 76 5.28 -11.40 -3.17
N MET A 77 4.82 -11.05 -4.38
CA MET A 77 4.66 -9.65 -4.78
C MET A 77 3.54 -8.94 -4.01
N ASN A 78 2.45 -9.64 -3.68
CA ASN A 78 1.40 -9.13 -2.78
C ASN A 78 2.03 -8.70 -1.46
N ALA A 79 2.67 -9.66 -0.75
CA ALA A 79 3.22 -9.39 0.57
C ALA A 79 4.26 -8.27 0.57
N PHE A 80 5.09 -8.22 -0.48
CA PHE A 80 6.09 -7.18 -0.68
C PHE A 80 5.47 -5.78 -0.81
N LEU A 81 4.50 -5.58 -1.71
CA LEU A 81 3.92 -4.25 -1.94
C LEU A 81 3.05 -3.78 -0.77
N TYR A 82 2.22 -4.64 -0.19
CA TYR A 82 1.39 -4.25 0.97
C TYR A 82 2.24 -3.96 2.21
N ARG A 83 3.39 -4.62 2.38
CA ARG A 83 4.32 -4.27 3.46
C ARG A 83 4.89 -2.87 3.27
N ILE A 84 5.28 -2.51 2.04
CA ILE A 84 5.76 -1.15 1.72
C ILE A 84 4.62 -0.13 1.93
N ALA A 85 3.40 -0.43 1.48
CA ALA A 85 2.22 0.42 1.67
C ALA A 85 1.90 0.67 3.14
N ARG A 86 1.83 -0.41 3.94
CA ARG A 86 1.59 -0.33 5.38
C ARG A 86 2.66 0.51 6.08
N ASN A 87 3.92 0.28 5.78
CA ASN A 87 5.02 1.05 6.37
C ASN A 87 4.95 2.53 5.98
N SER A 88 4.61 2.83 4.72
CA SER A 88 4.47 4.21 4.24
C SER A 88 3.33 4.95 4.94
N VAL A 89 2.20 4.28 5.19
CA VAL A 89 1.09 4.84 5.99
C VAL A 89 1.52 5.07 7.44
N ILE A 90 2.25 4.13 8.06
CA ILE A 90 2.76 4.30 9.43
C ILE A 90 3.72 5.49 9.51
N ASP A 91 4.62 5.63 8.53
CA ASP A 91 5.57 6.73 8.45
C ASP A 91 4.88 8.08 8.29
N TYR A 92 3.86 8.17 7.42
CA TYR A 92 3.04 9.37 7.26
C TYR A 92 2.43 9.84 8.59
N TYR A 93 1.83 8.93 9.36
CA TYR A 93 1.27 9.28 10.66
C TYR A 93 2.34 9.60 11.69
N ARG A 94 3.48 8.90 11.68
CA ARG A 94 4.60 9.19 12.60
C ARG A 94 5.23 10.56 12.33
N GLU A 95 5.31 10.98 11.06
CA GLU A 95 5.77 12.32 10.68
C GLU A 95 4.75 13.39 11.07
N SER A 96 3.46 13.13 10.82
CA SER A 96 2.37 14.02 11.21
C SER A 96 2.33 14.24 12.73
N ASP A 97 2.48 13.17 13.52
CA ASP A 97 2.51 13.25 14.98
C ASP A 97 3.74 14.02 15.49
N ARG A 98 4.91 13.86 14.86
CA ARG A 98 6.10 14.64 15.22
C ARG A 98 5.93 16.13 14.93
N THR A 99 5.34 16.48 13.79
CA THR A 99 5.03 17.87 13.44
C THR A 99 3.98 18.47 14.38
N LYS A 100 2.99 17.68 14.80
CA LYS A 100 2.00 18.06 15.82
C LYS A 100 2.60 18.19 17.23
N LEU A 101 3.57 17.35 17.61
CA LEU A 101 4.23 17.45 18.92
C LEU A 101 5.12 18.70 19.06
N VAL A 102 5.62 19.26 17.96
CA VAL A 102 6.29 20.58 17.94
C VAL A 102 5.26 21.74 18.05
N SER A 103 3.98 21.45 17.83
CA SER A 103 2.83 22.34 17.90
C SER A 103 1.82 21.83 18.95
N LEU A 104 2.21 21.83 20.22
CA LEU A 104 1.44 21.26 21.34
C LEU A 104 0.04 21.91 21.52
N GLU A 105 -0.98 21.34 20.88
CA GLU A 105 -2.38 21.19 21.36
C GLU A 105 -3.23 20.48 20.30
N SER A 106 -3.53 19.19 20.47
CA SER A 106 -4.80 18.56 20.09
C SER A 106 -4.74 17.05 20.28
N VAL A 107 -5.56 16.57 21.20
CA VAL A 107 -5.91 15.17 21.42
C VAL A 107 -6.90 14.76 20.33
N ALA A 108 -6.60 13.63 19.67
CA ALA A 108 -7.51 12.74 18.94
C ALA A 108 -8.71 13.36 18.19
N GLU A 109 -8.56 13.57 16.89
CA GLU A 109 -9.69 13.70 15.96
C GLU A 109 -9.47 12.79 14.74
N PHE A 110 -9.98 11.56 14.85
CA PHE A 110 -10.45 10.79 13.69
C PHE A 110 -11.93 11.12 13.52
N ALA A 111 -12.21 12.35 13.15
CA ALA A 111 -13.47 12.82 12.60
C ALA A 111 -13.18 14.19 12.01
N ASP A 112 -13.64 14.40 10.78
CA ASP A 112 -13.67 15.70 10.11
C ASP A 112 -12.35 16.21 9.51
N ALA A 113 -11.97 15.64 8.36
CA ALA A 113 -11.22 16.39 7.35
C ALA A 113 -12.12 16.50 6.11
N GLY A 114 -12.66 17.69 5.91
CA GLY A 114 -13.72 18.01 4.96
C GLY A 114 -13.48 17.46 3.55
N THR A 115 -14.53 16.86 3.02
CA THR A 115 -14.67 16.43 1.63
C THR A 115 -14.55 17.65 0.70
N SER A 116 -13.40 17.85 0.07
CA SER A 116 -13.33 18.74 -1.09
C SER A 116 -13.94 18.03 -2.29
N VAL A 117 -15.18 18.43 -2.59
CA VAL A 117 -15.98 18.02 -3.74
C VAL A 117 -15.31 18.55 -5.02
N HIS A 118 -14.37 17.80 -5.58
CA HIS A 118 -14.06 17.70 -7.02
C HIS A 118 -12.77 16.89 -7.21
N ASP A 119 -12.88 15.63 -7.63
CA ASP A 119 -12.36 15.18 -8.93
C ASP A 119 -12.25 13.63 -9.05
N ARG A 120 -13.15 13.12 -9.88
CA ARG A 120 -13.02 11.95 -10.77
C ARG A 120 -12.78 10.56 -10.15
N ALA A 121 -13.77 10.10 -9.41
CA ALA A 121 -14.70 9.05 -9.84
C ALA A 121 -15.71 8.92 -8.69
N ALA A 122 -16.91 8.43 -8.94
CA ALA A 122 -17.80 8.08 -7.84
C ALA A 122 -17.09 7.02 -6.98
N LEU A 123 -16.40 7.45 -5.94
CA LEU A 123 -16.23 6.62 -4.78
C LEU A 123 -17.66 6.31 -4.36
N SER A 124 -18.04 5.04 -4.49
CA SER A 124 -19.39 4.64 -4.11
C SER A 124 -19.63 5.10 -2.67
N SER A 125 -20.85 5.54 -2.37
CA SER A 125 -21.27 5.81 -0.98
C SER A 125 -20.80 4.68 -0.04
N ASP A 126 -20.85 3.45 -0.54
CA ASP A 126 -20.39 2.23 0.13
C ASP A 126 -18.91 2.27 0.54
N LEU A 127 -17.99 2.83 -0.27
CA LEU A 127 -16.56 2.85 0.05
C LEU A 127 -16.25 3.89 1.13
N GLU A 128 -16.97 5.01 1.15
CA GLU A 128 -16.88 5.99 2.24
C GLU A 128 -17.48 5.45 3.55
N GLU A 129 -18.59 4.72 3.48
CA GLU A 129 -19.17 4.04 4.66
C GLU A 129 -18.19 3.00 5.22
N VAL A 130 -17.60 2.18 4.35
CA VAL A 130 -16.55 1.22 4.72
C VAL A 130 -15.35 1.93 5.31
N LYS A 131 -14.87 3.03 4.70
CA LYS A 131 -13.75 3.83 5.22
C LYS A 131 -14.04 4.36 6.61
N PHE A 132 -15.24 4.89 6.84
CA PHE A 132 -15.66 5.42 8.13
C PHE A 132 -15.70 4.32 9.20
N ALA A 133 -16.35 3.18 8.91
CA ALA A 133 -16.45 2.07 9.85
C ALA A 133 -15.07 1.46 10.18
N ILE A 134 -14.21 1.30 9.18
CA ILE A 134 -12.83 0.81 9.35
C ILE A 134 -11.99 1.82 10.14
N GLY A 135 -12.13 3.11 9.87
CA GLY A 135 -11.37 4.18 10.53
C GLY A 135 -11.49 4.17 12.06
N LYS A 136 -12.61 3.70 12.60
CA LYS A 136 -12.86 3.57 14.05
C LYS A 136 -12.15 2.38 14.71
N LEU A 137 -11.60 1.46 13.92
CA LEU A 137 -10.93 0.27 14.43
C LEU A 137 -9.47 0.54 14.79
N LYS A 138 -8.90 -0.31 15.65
CA LYS A 138 -7.45 -0.31 15.90
C LYS A 138 -6.69 -0.61 14.60
N LYS A 139 -5.53 0.03 14.38
CA LYS A 139 -4.71 -0.12 13.16
C LYS A 139 -4.50 -1.58 12.74
N ASP A 140 -4.17 -2.46 13.67
CA ASP A 140 -3.98 -3.89 13.41
C ASP A 140 -5.26 -4.61 12.96
N HIS A 141 -6.43 -4.19 13.44
CA HIS A 141 -7.72 -4.72 13.01
C HIS A 141 -8.06 -4.23 11.59
N GLN A 142 -7.81 -2.95 11.31
CA GLN A 142 -7.98 -2.39 9.97
C GLN A 142 -7.16 -3.19 8.95
N ASP A 143 -5.87 -3.40 9.24
CA ASP A 143 -4.95 -4.11 8.34
C ASP A 143 -5.47 -5.51 7.99
N VAL A 144 -5.81 -6.33 9.00
CA VAL A 144 -6.27 -7.71 8.72
C VAL A 144 -7.64 -7.75 8.02
N ILE A 145 -8.54 -6.79 8.28
CA ILE A 145 -9.85 -6.74 7.64
C ILE A 145 -9.70 -6.36 6.17
N ILE A 146 -8.97 -5.27 5.88
CA ILE A 146 -8.77 -4.80 4.51
C ILE A 146 -8.06 -5.91 3.70
N LEU A 147 -6.94 -6.42 4.21
CA LEU A 147 -6.16 -7.44 3.48
C LEU A 147 -6.97 -8.72 3.24
N HIS A 148 -7.80 -9.16 4.20
CA HIS A 148 -8.54 -10.41 4.04
C HIS A 148 -9.81 -10.27 3.18
N TYR A 149 -10.61 -9.23 3.42
CA TYR A 149 -11.95 -9.11 2.83
C TYR A 149 -12.02 -8.21 1.60
N LEU A 150 -11.10 -7.25 1.46
CA LEU A 150 -11.09 -6.33 0.32
C LEU A 150 -10.04 -6.73 -0.73
N GLU A 151 -8.95 -7.35 -0.27
CA GLU A 151 -7.84 -7.77 -1.13
C GLU A 151 -7.75 -9.29 -1.31
N ASP A 152 -8.73 -10.04 -0.76
CA ASP A 152 -8.85 -11.51 -0.84
C ASP A 152 -7.60 -12.30 -0.41
N MET A 153 -6.76 -11.72 0.46
CA MET A 153 -5.51 -12.36 0.89
C MET A 153 -5.77 -13.50 1.88
N SER A 154 -5.03 -14.59 1.68
CA SER A 154 -5.01 -15.71 2.61
C SER A 154 -4.38 -15.32 3.96
N ILE A 155 -4.70 -16.08 5.01
CA ILE A 155 -4.08 -15.87 6.34
C ILE A 155 -2.55 -15.99 6.26
N GLN A 156 -2.06 -16.83 5.37
CA GLN A 156 -0.63 -17.03 5.09
C GLN A 156 -0.01 -15.75 4.50
N GLU A 157 -0.58 -15.19 3.44
CA GLU A 157 -0.06 -13.96 2.85
C GLU A 157 -0.16 -12.78 3.81
N ILE A 158 -1.25 -12.67 4.58
CA ILE A 158 -1.39 -11.63 5.61
C ILE A 158 -0.32 -11.77 6.70
N SER A 159 0.03 -13.01 7.07
CA SER A 159 1.08 -13.28 8.05
C SER A 159 2.44 -12.79 7.56
N GLU A 160 2.70 -12.91 6.25
CA GLU A 160 3.89 -12.37 5.62
C GLU A 160 3.83 -10.84 5.58
N VAL A 161 2.73 -10.22 5.13
CA VAL A 161 2.58 -8.75 5.11
C VAL A 161 2.86 -8.14 6.48
N LEU A 162 2.24 -8.69 7.53
CA LEU A 162 2.23 -8.13 8.87
C LEU A 162 3.39 -8.58 9.75
N ASP A 163 4.21 -9.53 9.28
CA ASP A 163 5.27 -10.19 10.07
C ASP A 163 4.73 -10.73 11.42
N LYS A 164 3.64 -11.50 11.33
CA LYS A 164 2.93 -12.07 12.49
C LYS A 164 2.70 -13.56 12.29
N SER A 165 2.49 -14.31 13.39
CA SER A 165 2.15 -15.73 13.28
C SER A 165 0.74 -15.93 12.70
N LEU A 166 0.51 -17.05 12.00
CA LEU A 166 -0.83 -17.42 11.49
C LEU A 166 -1.91 -17.39 12.58
N VAL A 167 -1.55 -17.80 13.80
CA VAL A 167 -2.46 -17.77 14.97
C VAL A 167 -2.79 -16.33 15.35
N SER A 168 -1.78 -15.45 15.41
CA SER A 168 -1.99 -14.02 15.69
C SER A 168 -2.89 -13.37 14.64
N VAL A 169 -2.68 -13.67 13.35
CA VAL A 169 -3.52 -13.15 12.27
C VAL A 169 -4.97 -13.60 12.44
N ARG A 170 -5.24 -14.90 12.67
CA ARG A 170 -6.62 -15.39 12.88
C ARG A 170 -7.31 -14.74 14.07
N VAL A 171 -6.60 -14.62 15.20
CA VAL A 171 -7.15 -14.00 16.41
C VAL A 171 -7.44 -12.53 16.18
N THR A 172 -6.52 -11.80 15.53
CA THR A 172 -6.69 -10.39 15.19
C THR A 172 -7.84 -10.19 14.22
N LEU A 173 -7.97 -11.03 13.20
CA LEU A 173 -9.07 -10.98 12.23
C LEU A 173 -10.42 -11.22 12.90
N HIS A 174 -10.52 -12.24 13.76
CA HIS A 174 -11.74 -12.53 14.50
C HIS A 174 -12.16 -11.35 15.41
N ARG A 175 -11.20 -10.79 16.16
CA ARG A 175 -11.46 -9.61 17.03
C ARG A 175 -11.79 -8.37 16.21
N GLY A 176 -11.13 -8.17 15.08
CA GLY A 176 -11.39 -7.08 14.15
C GLY A 176 -12.80 -7.15 13.60
N LEU A 177 -13.24 -8.32 13.14
CA LEU A 177 -14.60 -8.51 12.61
C LEU A 177 -15.66 -8.25 13.66
N LYS A 178 -15.43 -8.70 14.91
CA LYS A 178 -16.33 -8.40 16.04
C LYS A 178 -16.42 -6.88 16.27
N ALA A 179 -15.30 -6.19 16.30
CA ALA A 179 -15.27 -4.75 16.50
C ALA A 179 -15.93 -3.98 15.34
N LEU A 180 -15.72 -4.40 14.09
CA LEU A 180 -16.39 -3.82 12.92
C LEU A 180 -17.91 -3.96 13.02
N LYS A 181 -18.40 -5.15 13.38
CA LYS A 181 -19.84 -5.39 13.58
C LYS A 181 -20.43 -4.49 14.67
N GLU A 182 -19.71 -4.28 15.77
CA GLU A 182 -20.14 -3.37 16.84
C GLU A 182 -20.26 -1.92 16.35
N GLN A 183 -19.35 -1.47 15.48
CA GLN A 183 -19.42 -0.12 14.90
C GLN A 183 -20.59 0.04 13.93
N MET A 184 -20.85 -0.96 13.07
CA MET A 184 -21.96 -0.90 12.10
C MET A 184 -23.35 -0.97 12.75
N ILE A 185 -23.47 -1.63 13.91
CA ILE A 185 -24.76 -1.73 14.64
C ILE A 185 -25.10 -0.43 15.38
N GLN A 186 -24.11 0.38 15.75
CA GLN A 186 -24.34 1.64 16.47
C GLN A 186 -24.85 2.79 15.58
N GLU A 187 -24.90 2.59 14.26
CA GLU A 187 -25.35 3.59 13.28
C GLU A 187 -26.76 3.33 12.71
N VAL A 188 -27.47 2.33 13.25
CA VAL A 188 -28.88 2.02 12.97
C VAL A 188 -29.76 2.42 14.15
#